data_AF-A0A485L8H1-F1
#
_entry.id   AF-A0A485L8H1-F1
#
_cell.length_a   1.000
_cell.length_b   1.000
_cell.length_c   1.000
_cell.angle_alpha   90.00
_cell.angle_beta   90.00
_cell.angle_gamma   90.00
#
_symmetry.space_group_name_H-M   'P 1'
#
loop_
_entity.id
_entity.type
_entity.pdbx_description
1 polymer ?
#
loop_
_entity_poly.entity_id
_entity_poly.type
_entity_poly.pdbx_seq_one_letter_code
_entity_poly.pdbx_strand_id
1 'polypeptide(L)'
;MFKAIGIKELRLSNTLVNYGRFHEMTFAARVGDRSNRRTLLLAGSVGMFLAAMGFTLCQIHMNDTTKWLQIVCTMTFVLSFCFSVGSLGWLVSTELVPEALGATSGAVSTFFTWTAQFFIGVYFQQISNPKHWGTHAFFIFAAVAFAFFWFVWVFVPETRLKTTDEVTALFYSPQDDDTTASTYTAYTSTPLGTPKDVDLIV
;
A
#
# COMPACT_ATOMS: atom_id res chain seq x y z
N MET A 1 -1.28 6.49 24.76
CA MET A 1 -1.22 5.01 24.78
C MET A 1 0.01 4.50 25.54
N PHE A 2 1.25 4.71 25.08
CA PHE A 2 2.47 4.23 25.79
C PHE A 2 2.68 4.78 27.21
N LYS A 3 2.23 6.02 27.47
CA LYS A 3 2.26 6.65 28.80
C LYS A 3 1.34 5.96 29.82
N ALA A 4 0.29 5.28 29.37
CA ALA A 4 -0.62 4.51 30.23
C ALA A 4 -0.01 3.17 30.70
N ILE A 5 1.09 2.75 30.08
CA ILE A 5 1.83 1.51 30.38
C ILE A 5 3.14 1.81 31.14
N GLY A 6 3.33 3.05 31.61
CA GLY A 6 4.50 3.46 32.40
C GLY A 6 5.76 3.80 31.59
N ILE A 7 5.72 3.74 30.25
CA ILE A 7 6.85 4.10 29.39
C ILE A 7 6.89 5.63 29.27
N LYS A 8 7.81 6.27 29.99
CA LYS A 8 8.01 7.73 29.98
C LYS A 8 8.83 8.21 28.78
N GLU A 9 9.67 7.34 28.21
CA GLU A 9 10.58 7.67 27.12
C GLU A 9 9.92 7.49 25.74
N LEU A 10 9.77 8.61 25.01
CA LEU A 10 9.23 8.63 23.66
C LEU A 10 10.11 7.80 22.69
N ARG A 11 11.42 7.75 22.95
CA ARG A 11 12.41 6.99 22.18
C ARG A 11 12.15 5.49 22.26
N LEU A 12 11.87 4.96 23.46
CA LEU A 12 11.56 3.54 23.65
C LEU A 12 10.29 3.15 22.89
N SER A 13 9.27 4.01 22.95
CA SER A 13 8.02 3.79 22.22
C SER A 13 8.24 3.71 20.72
N ASN A 14 9.06 4.62 20.16
CA ASN A 14 9.35 4.62 18.72
C ASN A 14 10.18 3.40 18.30
N THR A 15 11.15 2.98 19.12
CA THR A 15 11.94 1.77 18.87
C THR A 15 11.06 0.52 18.87
N LEU A 16 10.13 0.38 19.81
CA LEU A 16 9.21 -0.76 19.87
C LEU A 16 8.30 -0.83 18.63
N VAL A 17 7.77 0.31 18.20
CA VAL A 17 6.96 0.39 16.97
C VAL A 17 7.78 -0.01 15.75
N ASN A 18 9.02 0.46 15.65
CA ASN A 18 9.90 0.13 14.52
C ASN A 18 10.28 -1.36 14.51
N TYR A 19 10.50 -1.97 15.68
CA TYR A 19 10.72 -3.42 15.78
C TYR A 19 9.50 -4.22 15.33
N GLY A 20 8.29 -3.82 15.73
CA GLY A 20 7.04 -4.45 15.28
C GLY A 20 6.89 -4.38 13.76
N ARG A 21 7.14 -3.20 13.18
CA ARG A 21 7.12 -3.00 11.72
C ARG A 21 8.12 -3.89 11.00
N PHE A 22 9.35 -3.98 11.50
CA PHE A 22 10.37 -4.84 10.92
C PHE A 22 9.93 -6.31 10.90
N HIS A 23 9.42 -6.80 12.04
CA HIS A 23 8.92 -8.17 12.14
C HIS A 23 7.78 -8.45 11.14
N GLU A 24 6.78 -7.56 11.07
CA GLU A 24 5.69 -7.67 10.08
C GLU A 24 6.20 -7.76 8.65
N MET A 25 7.18 -6.92 8.28
CA MET A 25 7.73 -6.89 6.93
C MET A 25 8.42 -8.19 6.55
N THR A 26 9.21 -8.78 7.47
CA THR A 26 9.89 -10.07 7.22
C THR A 26 8.93 -11.25 7.13
N PHE A 27 7.81 -11.20 7.84
CA PHE A 27 6.78 -12.24 7.76
C PHE A 27 5.98 -12.12 6.47
N ALA A 28 5.61 -10.89 6.09
CA ALA A 28 4.89 -10.62 4.87
C ALA A 28 5.70 -10.98 3.61
N ALA A 29 7.01 -10.70 3.59
CA ALA A 29 7.90 -11.12 2.50
C ALA A 29 7.86 -12.65 2.26
N ARG A 30 7.96 -13.45 3.34
CA ARG A 30 7.92 -14.92 3.25
C ARG A 30 6.60 -15.47 2.72
N VAL A 31 5.49 -14.82 3.05
CA VAL A 31 4.15 -15.22 2.58
C VAL A 31 3.93 -14.78 1.13
N GLY A 32 4.42 -13.59 0.77
CA GLY A 32 4.37 -13.04 -0.58
C GLY A 32 5.11 -13.90 -1.61
N ASP A 33 6.26 -14.46 -1.25
CA ASP A 33 7.06 -15.31 -2.14
C ASP A 33 6.38 -16.66 -2.49
N ARG A 34 5.48 -17.15 -1.63
CA ARG A 34 4.82 -18.46 -1.80
C ARG A 34 3.45 -18.40 -2.48
N SER A 35 2.89 -17.20 -2.65
CA SER A 35 1.48 -17.03 -3.03
C SER A 35 1.32 -16.23 -4.32
N ASN A 36 0.19 -16.42 -5.01
CA ASN A 36 -0.17 -15.56 -6.15
C ASN A 36 -0.46 -14.15 -5.65
N ARG A 37 0.25 -13.16 -6.21
CA ARG A 37 0.24 -11.78 -5.70
C ARG A 37 -1.14 -11.14 -5.84
N ARG A 38 -1.82 -11.37 -6.97
CA ARG A 38 -3.19 -10.87 -7.20
C ARG A 38 -4.19 -11.53 -6.25
N THR A 39 -4.07 -12.84 -6.02
CA THR A 39 -4.95 -13.56 -5.09
C THR A 39 -4.79 -13.04 -3.66
N LEU A 40 -3.56 -12.79 -3.22
CA LEU A 40 -3.32 -12.20 -1.89
C LEU A 40 -3.85 -10.77 -1.78
N LEU A 41 -3.65 -9.96 -2.83
CA LEU A 41 -4.18 -8.60 -2.88
C LEU A 41 -5.71 -8.59 -2.74
N LEU A 42 -6.40 -9.41 -3.52
CA LEU A 42 -7.86 -9.55 -3.46
C LEU A 42 -8.33 -10.11 -2.12
N ALA A 43 -7.71 -11.19 -1.61
CA ALA A 43 -8.09 -11.81 -0.35
C ALA A 43 -7.93 -10.83 0.84
N GLY A 44 -6.81 -10.10 0.90
CA GLY A 44 -6.62 -9.09 1.94
C GLY A 44 -7.56 -7.89 1.78
N SER A 45 -7.91 -7.51 0.55
CA SER A 45 -8.88 -6.43 0.31
C SER A 45 -10.28 -6.81 0.84
N VAL A 46 -10.70 -8.07 0.65
CA VAL A 46 -11.95 -8.59 1.25
C VAL A 46 -11.87 -8.57 2.77
N GLY A 47 -10.76 -9.04 3.35
CA GLY A 47 -10.53 -9.01 4.80
C GLY A 47 -10.59 -7.59 5.38
N MET A 48 -9.97 -6.63 4.72
CA MET A 48 -10.00 -5.20 5.08
C MET A 48 -11.42 -4.63 4.98
N PHE A 49 -12.16 -4.93 3.91
CA PHE A 49 -13.53 -4.48 3.75
C PHE A 49 -14.45 -4.99 4.86
N LEU A 50 -14.42 -6.29 5.13
CA LEU A 50 -15.23 -6.91 6.19
C LEU A 50 -14.86 -6.38 7.58
N ALA A 51 -13.57 -6.19 7.84
CA ALA A 51 -13.08 -5.64 9.09
C ALA A 51 -13.50 -4.17 9.29
N ALA A 52 -13.42 -3.34 8.24
CA ALA A 52 -13.84 -1.94 8.29
C ALA A 52 -15.37 -1.81 8.45
N MET A 53 -16.15 -2.65 7.77
CA MET A 53 -17.60 -2.73 7.95
C MET A 53 -17.95 -3.15 9.37
N GLY A 54 -17.33 -4.23 9.88
CA GLY A 54 -17.54 -4.72 11.24
C GLY A 54 -17.18 -3.67 12.30
N PHE A 55 -16.07 -2.97 12.12
CA PHE A 55 -15.66 -1.87 13.00
C PHE A 55 -16.70 -0.74 13.02
N THR A 56 -17.18 -0.33 11.85
CA THR A 56 -18.18 0.75 11.74
C THR A 56 -19.50 0.35 12.41
N LEU A 57 -19.96 -0.89 12.22
CA LEU A 57 -21.17 -1.40 12.87
C LEU A 57 -21.03 -1.48 14.40
N CYS A 58 -19.86 -1.90 14.90
CA CYS A 58 -19.56 -1.92 16.34
C CYS A 58 -19.59 -0.51 16.94
N GLN A 59 -19.09 0.49 16.21
CA GLN A 59 -19.13 1.87 16.65
C GLN A 59 -20.55 2.44 16.68
N ILE A 60 -21.44 2.04 15.76
CA ILE A 60 -22.85 2.50 15.75
C ILE A 60 -23.60 1.89 16.94
N HIS A 61 -23.37 0.61 17.23
CA HIS A 61 -24.04 -0.13 18.32
C HIS A 61 -23.09 -0.34 19.51
N MET A 62 -22.68 0.77 20.14
CA MET A 62 -21.64 0.72 21.17
C MET A 62 -22.18 0.20 22.51
N ASN A 63 -21.77 -1.01 22.88
CA ASN A 63 -22.08 -1.76 24.10
C ASN A 63 -20.77 -2.36 24.66
N ASP A 64 -20.77 -2.88 25.89
CA ASP A 64 -19.54 -3.45 26.48
C ASP A 64 -18.98 -4.65 25.71
N THR A 65 -19.84 -5.47 25.10
CA THR A 65 -19.42 -6.59 24.23
C THR A 65 -18.83 -6.10 22.90
N THR A 66 -19.36 -5.01 22.32
CA THR A 66 -18.92 -4.54 21.00
C THR A 66 -17.57 -3.83 21.05
N LYS A 67 -17.13 -3.35 22.24
CA LYS A 67 -15.76 -2.84 22.46
C LYS A 67 -14.69 -3.90 22.18
N TRP A 68 -14.90 -5.13 22.67
CA TRP A 68 -13.98 -6.24 22.43
C TRP A 68 -13.97 -6.65 20.95
N LEU A 69 -15.16 -6.71 20.34
CA LEU A 69 -15.28 -7.02 18.92
C LEU A 69 -14.60 -5.96 18.03
N GLN A 70 -14.67 -4.69 18.40
CA GLN A 70 -13.99 -3.61 17.69
C GLN A 70 -12.46 -3.76 17.70
N ILE A 71 -11.88 -4.22 18.82
CA ILE A 71 -10.45 -4.54 18.89
C ILE A 71 -10.13 -5.67 17.92
N VAL A 72 -10.93 -6.73 17.91
CA VAL A 72 -10.75 -7.86 16.98
C VAL A 72 -10.85 -7.38 15.52
N CYS A 73 -11.86 -6.58 15.16
CA CYS A 73 -11.98 -6.01 13.82
C CYS A 73 -10.75 -5.17 13.44
N THR A 74 -10.23 -4.36 14.37
CA THR A 74 -9.03 -3.54 14.12
C THR A 74 -7.80 -4.42 13.87
N MET A 75 -7.62 -5.48 14.68
CA MET A 75 -6.51 -6.43 14.50
C MET A 75 -6.64 -7.18 13.17
N THR A 76 -7.83 -7.65 12.81
CA THR A 76 -8.08 -8.30 11.51
C THR A 76 -7.81 -7.36 10.34
N PHE A 77 -8.17 -6.08 10.47
CA PHE A 77 -7.87 -5.06 9.45
C PHE A 77 -6.36 -4.90 9.26
N VAL A 78 -5.61 -4.72 10.36
CA VAL A 78 -4.15 -4.54 10.33
C VAL A 78 -3.46 -5.78 9.75
N LEU A 79 -3.82 -6.98 10.20
CA LEU A 79 -3.25 -8.22 9.67
C LEU A 79 -3.53 -8.38 8.18
N SER A 80 -4.77 -8.14 7.75
CA SER A 80 -5.15 -8.22 6.33
C SER A 80 -4.38 -7.20 5.49
N PHE A 81 -4.19 -5.98 6.01
CA PHE A 81 -3.39 -4.95 5.36
C PHE A 81 -1.92 -5.36 5.21
N CYS A 82 -1.28 -5.84 6.29
CA CYS A 82 0.12 -6.23 6.28
C CYS A 82 0.42 -7.38 5.30
N PHE A 83 -0.48 -8.38 5.20
CA PHE A 83 -0.33 -9.48 4.25
C PHE A 83 -0.63 -9.11 2.80
N SER A 84 -1.42 -8.08 2.56
CA SER A 84 -1.86 -7.70 1.23
C SER A 84 -1.20 -6.39 0.83
N VAL A 85 -1.92 -5.28 0.95
CA VAL A 85 -1.52 -3.97 0.42
C VAL A 85 -0.20 -3.47 1.02
N GLY A 86 0.04 -3.71 2.31
CA GLY A 86 1.21 -3.20 3.03
C GLY A 86 2.54 -3.76 2.52
N SER A 87 2.58 -5.01 2.09
CA SER A 87 3.78 -5.68 1.58
C SER A 87 3.81 -5.77 0.06
N LEU A 88 2.69 -6.19 -0.55
CA LEU A 88 2.61 -6.42 -1.99
C LEU A 88 2.27 -5.16 -2.79
N GLY A 89 1.58 -4.17 -2.21
CA GLY A 89 1.17 -2.97 -2.94
C GLY A 89 2.36 -2.21 -3.52
N TRP A 90 3.39 -2.01 -2.70
CA TRP A 90 4.64 -1.37 -3.12
C TRP A 90 5.39 -2.19 -4.16
N LEU A 91 5.49 -3.51 -3.95
CA LEU A 91 6.21 -4.40 -4.85
C LEU A 91 5.53 -4.51 -6.23
N VAL A 92 4.22 -4.73 -6.28
CA VAL A 92 3.47 -4.82 -7.54
C VAL A 92 3.53 -3.49 -8.28
N SER A 93 3.51 -2.35 -7.59
CA SER A 93 3.63 -1.03 -8.23
C SER A 93 4.95 -0.85 -8.98
N THR A 94 6.05 -1.44 -8.49
CA THR A 94 7.36 -1.40 -9.16
C THR A 94 7.49 -2.40 -10.31
N GLU A 95 6.65 -3.44 -10.35
CA GLU A 95 6.67 -4.45 -11.43
C GLU A 95 5.80 -4.06 -12.63
N LEU A 96 4.80 -3.21 -12.40
CA LEU A 96 3.88 -2.74 -13.45
C LEU A 96 4.50 -1.63 -14.32
N VAL A 97 5.58 -1.00 -13.86
CA VAL A 97 6.19 0.15 -14.53
C VAL A 97 7.54 -0.26 -15.11
N PRO A 98 7.85 0.11 -16.37
CA PRO A 98 9.17 -0.09 -16.95
C PRO A 98 10.26 0.57 -16.09
N GLU A 99 11.43 -0.06 -15.99
CA GLU A 99 12.53 0.43 -15.14
C GLU A 99 12.92 1.88 -15.46
N ALA A 100 12.90 2.25 -16.74
CA ALA A 100 13.17 3.62 -17.21
C ALA A 100 12.23 4.69 -16.62
N LEU A 101 11.00 4.33 -16.24
CA LEU A 101 10.00 5.21 -15.64
C LEU A 101 9.83 4.97 -14.13
N GLY A 102 10.64 4.08 -13.53
CA GLY A 102 10.56 3.71 -12.13
C GLY A 102 10.73 4.90 -11.18
N ALA A 103 11.68 5.80 -11.47
CA ALA A 103 11.92 6.97 -10.63
C ALA A 103 10.73 7.95 -10.63
N THR A 104 10.18 8.25 -11.81
CA THR A 104 9.04 9.18 -11.95
C THR A 104 7.76 8.59 -11.36
N SER A 105 7.46 7.32 -11.64
CA SER A 105 6.30 6.63 -11.07
C SER A 105 6.39 6.52 -9.55
N GLY A 106 7.58 6.20 -9.01
CA GLY A 106 7.85 6.18 -7.58
C GLY A 106 7.63 7.54 -6.92
N ALA A 107 8.12 8.63 -7.52
CA ALA A 107 7.94 9.98 -7.01
C ALA A 107 6.46 10.39 -6.97
N VAL A 108 5.71 10.12 -8.05
CA VAL A 108 4.28 10.43 -8.16
C VAL A 108 3.47 9.61 -7.15
N SER A 109 3.72 8.30 -7.07
CA SER A 109 3.06 7.40 -6.11
C SER A 109 3.31 7.84 -4.67
N THR A 110 4.55 8.21 -4.36
CA THR A 110 4.96 8.70 -3.05
C THR A 110 4.23 9.99 -2.72
N PHE A 111 4.22 10.96 -3.64
CA PHE A 111 3.50 12.22 -3.46
C PHE A 111 2.03 11.99 -3.10
N PHE A 112 1.29 11.23 -3.90
CA PHE A 112 -0.13 10.94 -3.62
C PHE A 112 -0.33 10.20 -2.30
N THR A 113 0.56 9.27 -1.94
CA THR A 113 0.51 8.53 -0.67
C THR A 113 0.63 9.47 0.52
N TRP A 114 1.61 10.38 0.52
CA TRP A 114 1.81 11.32 1.61
C TRP A 114 0.72 12.39 1.65
N THR A 115 0.27 12.86 0.49
CA THR A 115 -0.85 13.80 0.39
C THR A 115 -2.12 13.19 0.97
N ALA A 116 -2.47 11.96 0.60
CA ALA A 116 -3.63 11.26 1.15
C ALA A 116 -3.52 11.09 2.67
N GLN A 117 -2.35 10.70 3.18
CA GLN A 117 -2.11 10.60 4.62
C GLN A 117 -2.29 11.95 5.34
N PHE A 118 -1.81 13.05 4.75
CA PHE A 118 -2.02 14.39 5.29
C PHE A 118 -3.50 14.76 5.38
N PHE A 119 -4.26 14.58 4.28
CA PHE A 119 -5.68 14.88 4.26
C PHE A 119 -6.46 14.02 5.28
N ILE A 120 -6.19 12.71 5.34
CA ILE A 120 -6.83 11.83 6.33
C ILE A 120 -6.49 12.29 7.75
N GLY A 121 -5.22 12.61 8.03
CA GLY A 121 -4.79 13.06 9.36
C GLY A 121 -5.46 14.36 9.83
N VAL A 122 -5.68 15.31 8.92
CA VAL A 122 -6.28 16.62 9.24
C VAL A 122 -7.81 16.55 9.26
N TYR A 123 -8.43 16.03 8.21
CA TYR A 123 -9.87 16.16 7.99
C TYR A 123 -10.68 15.06 8.66
N PHE A 124 -10.12 13.85 8.86
CA PHE A 124 -10.88 12.75 9.44
C PHE A 124 -11.40 13.10 10.84
N GLN A 125 -10.58 13.74 11.68
CA GLN A 125 -10.98 14.17 13.02
C GLN A 125 -12.14 15.17 13.01
N GLN A 126 -12.22 16.02 11.97
CA GLN A 126 -13.32 16.96 11.81
C GLN A 126 -14.60 16.23 11.34
N ILE A 127 -14.48 15.32 10.37
CA ILE A 127 -15.62 14.56 9.82
C ILE A 127 -16.22 13.62 10.87
N SER A 128 -15.38 12.97 11.69
CA SER A 128 -15.81 12.08 12.76
C SER A 128 -16.40 12.80 13.98
N ASN A 129 -16.46 14.13 13.97
CA ASN A 129 -17.10 14.89 15.03
C ASN A 129 -18.60 14.55 15.08
N PRO A 130 -19.19 14.28 16.25
CA PRO A 130 -20.62 13.97 16.40
C PRO A 130 -21.57 15.04 15.82
N LYS A 131 -21.12 16.30 15.68
CA LYS A 131 -21.90 17.37 15.03
C LYS A 131 -21.98 17.24 13.51
N HIS A 132 -21.11 16.45 12.90
CA HIS A 132 -21.06 16.20 11.46
C HIS A 132 -21.53 14.77 11.17
N TRP A 133 -20.63 13.89 10.75
CA TRP A 133 -20.97 12.51 10.38
C TRP A 133 -20.81 11.54 11.55
N GLY A 134 -20.15 11.97 12.64
CA GLY A 134 -19.95 11.16 13.84
C GLY A 134 -19.41 9.79 13.50
N THR A 135 -20.05 8.76 14.03
CA THR A 135 -19.69 7.36 13.82
C THR A 135 -19.82 6.89 12.36
N HIS A 136 -20.68 7.51 11.56
CA HIS A 136 -20.86 7.11 10.16
C HIS A 136 -19.65 7.47 9.28
N ALA A 137 -18.76 8.35 9.75
CA ALA A 137 -17.52 8.70 9.07
C ALA A 137 -16.63 7.49 8.77
N PHE A 138 -16.71 6.42 9.58
CA PHE A 138 -15.90 5.21 9.39
C PHE A 138 -16.30 4.39 8.16
N PHE A 139 -17.52 4.58 7.61
CA PHE A 139 -17.91 3.95 6.34
C PHE A 139 -17.01 4.34 5.17
N ILE A 140 -16.34 5.50 5.24
CA ILE A 140 -15.41 5.94 4.21
C ILE A 140 -14.28 4.91 4.03
N PHE A 141 -13.79 4.30 5.12
CA PHE A 141 -12.73 3.28 5.02
C PHE A 141 -13.22 2.00 4.36
N ALA A 142 -14.46 1.57 4.64
CA ALA A 142 -15.07 0.44 3.97
C ALA A 142 -15.29 0.72 2.47
N ALA A 143 -15.78 1.92 2.13
CA ALA A 143 -15.98 2.33 0.74
C ALA A 143 -14.66 2.36 -0.05
N VAL A 144 -13.58 2.89 0.54
CA VAL A 144 -12.26 2.89 -0.07
C VAL A 144 -11.69 1.48 -0.22
N ALA A 145 -11.84 0.61 0.80
CA ALA A 145 -11.42 -0.79 0.70
C ALA A 145 -12.17 -1.54 -0.41
N PHE A 146 -13.46 -1.27 -0.58
CA PHE A 146 -14.26 -1.85 -1.66
C PHE A 146 -13.84 -1.33 -3.05
N ALA A 147 -13.63 -0.02 -3.19
CA ALA A 147 -13.13 0.57 -4.42
C ALA A 147 -11.75 0.01 -4.80
N PHE A 148 -10.88 -0.19 -3.81
CA PHE A 148 -9.57 -0.81 -3.99
C PHE A 148 -9.68 -2.28 -4.45
N PHE A 149 -10.59 -3.07 -3.86
CA PHE A 149 -10.86 -4.43 -4.32
C PHE A 149 -11.25 -4.44 -5.81
N TRP A 150 -12.15 -3.55 -6.22
CA TRP A 150 -12.59 -3.46 -7.61
C TRP A 150 -11.44 -3.04 -8.53
N PHE A 151 -10.64 -2.07 -8.11
CA PHE A 151 -9.45 -1.63 -8.84
C PHE A 151 -8.47 -2.80 -9.07
N VAL A 152 -8.15 -3.56 -8.02
CA VAL A 152 -7.28 -4.74 -8.14
C VAL A 152 -7.89 -5.80 -9.04
N TRP A 153 -9.21 -6.02 -8.95
CA TRP A 153 -9.88 -7.01 -9.78
C TRP A 153 -9.77 -6.72 -11.27
N VAL A 154 -9.96 -5.46 -11.66
CA VAL A 154 -10.03 -5.01 -13.06
C VAL A 154 -8.64 -4.66 -13.64
N PHE A 155 -7.83 -3.91 -12.90
CA PHE A 155 -6.63 -3.27 -13.44
C PHE A 155 -5.31 -3.96 -13.09
N VAL A 156 -5.30 -4.87 -12.11
CA VAL A 156 -4.06 -5.56 -11.71
C VAL A 156 -3.99 -6.92 -12.41
N PRO A 157 -3.16 -7.07 -13.47
CA PRO A 157 -2.89 -8.37 -14.07
C PRO A 157 -2.11 -9.26 -13.09
N GLU A 158 -2.15 -10.58 -13.29
CA GLU A 158 -1.32 -11.50 -12.49
C GLU A 158 0.17 -11.31 -12.87
N THR A 159 0.97 -10.79 -11.94
CA THR A 159 2.42 -10.55 -12.16
C THR A 159 3.29 -11.74 -11.81
N ARG A 160 2.71 -12.87 -11.35
CA ARG A 160 3.49 -14.04 -10.94
C ARG A 160 4.14 -14.73 -12.14
N LEU A 161 5.46 -14.95 -12.06
CA LEU A 161 6.29 -15.68 -13.04
C LEU A 161 6.40 -15.02 -14.43
N LYS A 162 6.08 -13.72 -14.55
CA LYS A 162 6.32 -12.95 -15.77
C LYS A 162 7.46 -11.96 -15.58
N THR A 163 8.26 -11.73 -16.61
CA THR A 163 9.30 -10.70 -16.58
C THR A 163 8.65 -9.31 -16.66
N THR A 164 9.34 -8.27 -16.18
CA THR A 164 8.90 -6.87 -16.30
C THR A 164 8.60 -6.52 -17.76
N ASP A 165 9.35 -7.09 -18.71
CA ASP A 165 9.14 -6.92 -20.16
C ASP A 165 7.82 -7.54 -20.64
N GLU A 166 7.45 -8.73 -20.16
CA GLU A 166 6.17 -9.38 -20.51
C GLU A 166 4.97 -8.66 -19.89
N VAL A 167 5.12 -8.10 -18.69
CA VAL A 167 4.08 -7.26 -18.06
C VAL A 167 3.96 -5.93 -18.80
N THR A 168 5.08 -5.35 -19.22
CA THR A 168 5.11 -4.13 -20.02
C THR A 168 4.45 -4.37 -21.38
N ALA A 169 4.73 -5.50 -22.04
CA ALA A 169 4.11 -5.88 -23.32
C ALA A 169 2.58 -6.03 -23.26
N LEU A 170 2.00 -6.37 -22.10
CA LEU A 170 0.54 -6.40 -21.89
C LEU A 170 -0.11 -5.02 -21.96
N PHE A 171 0.65 -3.94 -21.77
CA PHE A 171 0.17 -2.56 -21.85
C PHE A 171 0.42 -1.90 -23.22
N TYR A 172 1.13 -2.57 -24.15
CA TYR A 172 1.36 -2.08 -25.52
C TYR A 172 0.34 -2.64 -26.51
N SER A 173 -0.28 -1.76 -27.32
CA SER A 173 -1.10 -2.16 -28.47
C SER A 173 -0.24 -2.13 -29.75
N PRO A 174 -0.51 -3.00 -30.77
CA PRO A 174 0.27 -3.09 -32.01
C PRO A 174 0.35 -1.84 -32.90
N GLN A 175 -0.20 -0.69 -32.46
CA GLN A 175 -0.37 0.51 -33.28
C GLN A 175 0.70 1.60 -33.01
N ASP A 176 1.63 1.36 -32.08
CA ASP A 176 2.66 2.30 -31.64
C ASP A 176 4.09 1.99 -32.19
N ASP A 177 4.20 1.12 -33.22
CA ASP A 177 5.47 0.52 -33.64
C ASP A 177 6.54 1.52 -34.17
N ASP A 178 6.17 2.64 -34.80
CA ASP A 178 7.18 3.52 -35.43
C ASP A 178 7.62 4.73 -34.57
N THR A 179 6.73 5.30 -33.75
CA THR A 179 7.04 6.53 -32.98
C THR A 179 7.56 6.21 -31.58
N THR A 180 7.22 5.03 -31.06
CA THR A 180 7.54 4.65 -29.67
C THR A 180 8.79 3.79 -29.61
N ALA A 181 9.08 2.99 -30.64
CA ALA A 181 10.35 2.29 -30.80
C ALA A 181 11.53 3.26 -30.88
N SER A 182 11.37 4.40 -31.57
CA SER A 182 12.39 5.46 -31.61
C SER A 182 12.60 6.14 -30.25
N THR A 183 11.53 6.28 -29.46
CA THR A 183 11.58 6.85 -28.11
C THR A 183 12.22 5.87 -27.10
N TYR A 184 11.86 4.59 -27.13
CA TYR A 184 12.50 3.53 -26.32
C TYR A 184 13.97 3.33 -26.68
N THR A 185 14.30 3.36 -27.98
CA THR A 185 15.68 3.30 -28.45
C THR A 185 16.44 4.53 -27.97
N ALA A 186 15.86 5.73 -27.97
CA ALA A 186 16.49 6.94 -27.42
C ALA A 186 16.75 6.86 -25.90
N TYR A 187 15.83 6.27 -25.13
CA TYR A 187 16.03 6.05 -23.69
C TYR A 187 17.09 4.98 -23.38
N THR A 188 17.17 3.91 -24.18
CA THR A 188 18.16 2.82 -24.01
C THR A 188 19.51 3.08 -24.69
N SER A 189 19.58 3.97 -25.68
CA SER A 189 20.82 4.34 -26.38
C SER A 189 21.60 5.44 -25.67
N THR A 190 21.07 6.03 -24.59
CA THR A 190 21.89 6.90 -23.74
C THR A 190 22.94 6.00 -23.10
N PRO A 191 24.25 6.15 -23.42
CA PRO A 191 25.24 5.26 -22.88
C PRO A 191 25.21 5.39 -21.37
N LEU A 192 25.03 4.27 -20.66
CA LEU A 192 25.53 4.15 -19.29
C LEU A 192 26.99 4.57 -19.36
N GLY A 193 27.27 5.80 -18.93
CA GLY A 193 28.62 6.31 -18.86
C GLY A 193 29.45 5.25 -18.14
N THR A 194 30.41 4.66 -18.85
CA THR A 194 31.41 3.79 -18.24
C THR A 194 31.92 4.47 -16.98
N PRO A 195 32.06 3.77 -15.83
CA PRO A 195 32.69 4.36 -14.66
C PRO A 195 34.16 4.60 -15.03
N LYS A 196 34.44 5.79 -15.55
CA LYS A 196 35.78 6.36 -15.65
C LYS A 196 35.90 7.37 -14.52
N ASP A 197 36.81 7.03 -13.62
CA ASP A 197 37.51 7.95 -12.74
C ASP A 197 36.65 8.62 -11.67
N VAL A 198 36.29 7.83 -10.65
CA VAL A 198 36.18 8.38 -9.29
C VAL A 198 37.62 8.64 -8.83
N ASP A 199 38.14 9.80 -9.23
CA ASP A 199 39.34 10.35 -8.61
C ASP A 199 39.04 10.59 -7.13
N LEU A 200 39.77 9.85 -6.32
CA LEU A 200 40.04 10.13 -4.91
C LEU A 200 40.51 11.58 -4.78
N ILE A 201 39.64 12.45 -4.30
CA ILE A 201 40.08 13.68 -3.64
C ILE A 201 39.67 13.55 -2.17
N VAL A 202 40.73 13.35 -1.38
CA VAL A 202 40.93 13.55 0.06
C VAL A 202 39.87 14.41 0.75
#